data_AF-A0A660NGV9-F1
#
_entry.id   AF-A0A660NGV9-F1
#
_cell.length_a   1.000
_cell.length_b   1.000
_cell.length_c   1.000
_cell.angle_alpha   90.00
_cell.angle_beta   90.00
_cell.angle_gamma   90.00
#
_symmetry.space_group_name_H-M   'P 1'
#
loop_
_entity.id
_entity.type
_entity.pdbx_description
1 polymer ?
#
loop_
_entity_poly.entity_id
_entity_poly.type
_entity_poly.pdbx_seq_one_letter_code
_entity_poly.pdbx_strand_id
1 'polypeptide(L)' 'MTAADLPAVDAIEQDVQPFPWRSGQFAGALDAGYLAWIFTGADPTAPVGYAVLVGVLDEWELLTFALA' A
#
# COMPACT_ATOMS: atom_id res chain seq x y z
N MET A 1 -3.01 -6.30 3.12
CA MET A 1 -2.02 -5.46 3.84
C MET A 1 -2.47 -5.33 5.28
N THR A 2 -1.53 -5.29 6.21
CA THR A 2 -1.73 -5.09 7.65
C THR A 2 -0.72 -4.05 8.15
N ALA A 3 -0.88 -3.60 9.41
CA ALA A 3 0.08 -2.69 10.02
C ALA A 3 1.52 -3.25 10.06
N ALA A 4 1.69 -4.58 10.09
CA ALA A 4 3.00 -5.22 10.07
C ALA A 4 3.74 -5.07 8.73
N ASP A 5 3.00 -4.82 7.64
CA ASP A 5 3.57 -4.68 6.30
C ASP A 5 4.05 -3.25 6.01
N LEU A 6 3.67 -2.27 6.85
CA LEU A 6 3.96 -0.85 6.64
C LEU A 6 5.45 -0.53 6.45
N PRO A 7 6.41 -1.16 7.15
CA PRO A 7 7.83 -0.93 6.89
C PRO A 7 8.25 -1.33 5.46
N ALA A 8 7.72 -2.43 4.93
CA ALA A 8 8.03 -2.87 3.58
C ALA A 8 7.35 -1.98 2.52
N VAL A 9 6.12 -1.55 2.78
CA VAL A 9 5.38 -0.61 1.92
C VAL A 9 6.08 0.74 1.85
N ASP A 10 6.52 1.27 2.99
CA ASP A 10 7.26 2.54 3.04
C ASP A 10 8.57 2.43 2.25
N ALA A 11 9.32 1.33 2.39
CA ALA A 11 10.53 1.11 1.62
C ALA A 11 10.29 1.09 0.10
N ILE A 12 9.25 0.36 -0.36
CA ILE A 12 8.87 0.31 -1.78
C ILE A 12 8.43 1.71 -2.26
N GLU A 13 7.62 2.41 -1.46
CA GLU A 13 7.09 3.72 -1.82
C GLU A 13 8.19 4.77 -1.99
N GLN A 14 9.13 4.83 -1.05
CA GLN A 14 10.26 5.76 -1.10
C GLN A 14 11.21 5.48 -2.27
N ASP A 15 11.26 4.23 -2.75
CA ASP A 15 12.11 3.84 -3.88
C ASP A 15 11.44 4.12 -5.23
N VAL A 16 10.13 3.83 -5.34
CA VAL A 16 9.40 3.85 -6.62
C VAL A 16 8.80 5.22 -6.93
N GLN A 17 8.27 5.94 -5.93
CA GLN A 17 7.52 7.17 -6.19
C GLN A 17 8.39 8.41 -6.11
N PRO A 18 8.31 9.34 -7.09
CA PRO A 18 9.02 10.61 -7.03
C PRO A 18 8.48 11.56 -5.94
N PHE A 19 7.23 11.35 -5.50
CA PHE A 19 6.56 12.11 -4.43
C PHE A 19 5.87 11.13 -3.47
N PRO A 20 6.65 10.43 -2.65
CA PRO A 20 6.15 9.29 -1.91
C PRO A 20 5.17 9.70 -0.81
N TRP A 21 4.13 8.89 -0.63
CA TRP A 21 3.35 8.90 0.60
C TRP A 21 4.25 8.61 1.79
N ARG A 22 3.91 9.23 2.93
CA ARG A 22 4.52 8.91 4.22
C ARG A 22 3.86 7.67 4.81
N SER A 23 4.61 6.86 5.55
CA SER A 23 4.08 5.72 6.32
C SER A 23 2.76 6.00 7.07
N GLY A 24 2.61 7.20 7.67
CA GLY A 24 1.38 7.60 8.37
C GLY A 24 0.13 7.69 7.48
N GLN A 25 0.26 7.95 6.18
CA GLN A 25 -0.87 7.94 5.24
C GLN A 25 -1.37 6.53 4.98
N PHE A 26 -0.46 5.54 4.89
CA PHE A 26 -0.83 4.13 4.78
C PHE A 26 -1.49 3.61 6.06
N ALA A 27 -0.94 3.95 7.22
CA ALA A 27 -1.54 3.62 8.51
C ALA A 27 -2.96 4.21 8.62
N GLY A 28 -3.12 5.49 8.26
CA GLY A 28 -4.42 6.15 8.26
C GLY A 28 -5.43 5.51 7.29
N ALA A 29 -4.97 5.04 6.12
CA ALA A 29 -5.83 4.31 5.18
C ALA A 29 -6.32 2.97 5.78
N LEU A 30 -5.44 2.22 6.44
CA LEU A 30 -5.82 0.99 7.13
C LEU A 30 -6.83 1.26 8.26
N ASP A 31 -6.59 2.28 9.08
CA ASP A 31 -7.49 2.67 10.17
C ASP A 31 -8.86 3.14 9.67
N ALA A 32 -8.90 3.79 8.49
CA ALA A 32 -10.13 4.20 7.82
C ALA A 32 -10.87 3.05 7.12
N GLY A 33 -10.34 1.82 7.16
CA GLY A 33 -10.94 0.65 6.53
C GLY A 33 -10.80 0.62 5.01
N TYR A 34 -9.81 1.30 4.45
CA TYR A 34 -9.54 1.28 3.02
C TYR A 34 -9.07 -0.12 2.60
N LEU A 35 -9.36 -0.50 1.36
CA LEU A 35 -8.87 -1.75 0.82
C LEU A 35 -7.38 -1.60 0.51
N ALA A 36 -6.58 -2.51 1.06
CA ALA A 36 -5.14 -2.48 0.85
C ALA A 36 -4.56 -3.88 0.66
N TRP A 37 -3.76 -4.02 -0.40
CA TRP A 37 -3.13 -5.26 -0.82
C TRP A 37 -1.62 -5.18 -0.72
N ILE A 38 -1.02 -6.34 -0.43
CA ILE A 38 0.42 -6.58 -0.59
C ILE A 38 0.58 -7.59 -1.71
N PHE A 39 1.52 -7.34 -2.60
CA PHE A 39 1.94 -8.28 -3.64
C PHE A 39 3.25 -8.92 -3.21
N THR A 40 3.35 -10.24 -3.33
CA THR A 40 4.56 -11.00 -3.10
C THR A 40 4.96 -11.75 -4.37
N GLY A 41 6.27 -11.94 -4.54
CA GLY A 41 6.81 -12.72 -5.64
C GLY A 41 6.84 -14.21 -5.34
N ALA A 42 7.87 -14.90 -5.84
CA ALA A 42 8.12 -16.30 -5.49
C ALA A 42 8.42 -16.51 -3.99
N ASP A 43 8.98 -15.49 -3.34
CA ASP A 43 9.17 -15.46 -1.88
C ASP A 43 7.97 -14.75 -1.22
N PRO A 44 7.13 -15.46 -0.46
CA PRO A 44 5.98 -14.87 0.22
C PRO A 44 6.36 -13.97 1.40
N THR A 45 7.61 -14.01 1.85
CA THR A 45 8.11 -13.18 2.97
C THR A 45 8.69 -11.84 2.51
N ALA A 46 8.87 -11.66 1.20
CA ALA A 46 9.39 -10.45 0.58
C ALA A 46 8.31 -9.77 -0.27
N PRO A 47 7.62 -8.74 0.26
CA PRO A 47 6.74 -7.89 -0.53
C PRO A 47 7.48 -7.26 -1.71
N VAL A 48 6.84 -7.30 -2.88
CA VAL A 48 7.33 -6.67 -4.12
C VAL A 48 6.44 -5.52 -4.57
N GLY A 49 5.37 -5.23 -3.82
CA GLY A 49 4.50 -4.11 -4.11
C GLY A 49 3.25 -4.07 -3.26
N TYR A 50 2.42 -3.06 -3.53
CA TYR A 50 1.18 -2.83 -2.78
C TYR A 50 0.14 -2.09 -3.64
N ALA A 51 -1.11 -2.06 -3.16
CA ALA A 51 -2.17 -1.19 -3.69
C ALA A 51 -3.05 -0.67 -2.55
N VAL A 52 -3.51 0.59 -2.63
CA VAL A 52 -4.49 1.17 -1.70
C VAL A 52 -5.66 1.77 -2.47
N LEU A 53 -6.88 1.40 -2.09
CA LEU A 53 -8.12 1.82 -2.72
C LEU A 53 -9.11 2.31 -1.68
N VAL A 54 -9.87 3.34 -2.03
CA VAL A 54 -11.03 3.78 -1.28
C VAL A 54 -12.31 3.47 -2.05
N GLY A 55 -13.35 3.05 -1.34
CA GLY A 55 -14.67 2.81 -1.90
C GLY A 55 -15.67 3.85 -1.43
N VAL A 56 -16.47 4.39 -2.34
CA VAL A 56 -17.59 5.30 -2.04
C VAL A 56 -18.79 4.84 -2.85
N LEU A 57 -19.87 4.44 -2.18
CA LEU A 57 -21.05 3.82 -2.82
C LEU A 57 -20.65 2.61 -3.67
N ASP A 58 -20.86 2.68 -4.99
CA ASP A 58 -20.52 1.67 -5.99
C ASP A 58 -19.23 1.98 -6.76
N GLU A 59 -18.52 3.04 -6.37
CA GLU A 59 -17.27 3.47 -6.99
C GLU A 59 -16.06 3.07 -6.14
N TRP A 60 -14.98 2.70 -6.82
CA TRP A 60 -13.67 2.43 -6.22
C TRP A 60 -12.63 3.31 -6.89
N GLU A 61 -11.82 3.98 -6.07
CA GLU A 61 -10.70 4.78 -6.54
C GLU A 61 -9.38 4.15 -6.07
N LEU A 62 -8.47 3.95 -7.02
CA LEU A 62 -7.09 3.57 -6.74
C LEU A 62 -6.30 4.81 -6.34
N LEU A 63 -5.92 4.90 -5.06
CA LEU A 63 -5.20 6.04 -4.53
C LEU A 63 -3.71 5.96 -4.79
N THR A 64 -3.13 4.76 -4.63
CA THR A 64 -1.72 4.53 -4.90
C THR A 64 -1.45 3.05 -5.19
N PHE A 65 -0.44 2.81 -6.03
CA PHE A 65 0.03 1.50 -6.48
C PHE A 65 1.51 1.60 -6.81
N ALA A 66 2.29 0.62 -6.35
CA ALA A 66 3.71 0.51 -6.69
C ALA A 66 4.16 -0.96 -6.71
N LEU A 67 5.16 -1.23 -7.56
CA LEU A 67 5.94 -2.47 -7.60
C LEU A 67 7.43 -2.10 -7.63
N ALA A 68 8.25 -2.81 -6.87
CA ALA A 68 9.72 -2.69 -6.86
C ALA A 68 10.40 -3.77 -7.72
#